data_AF-A0A7X8ZAL3-F1
#
_entry.id   AF-A0A7X8ZAL3-F1
#
_cell.length_a   1.000
_cell.length_b   1.000
_cell.length_c   1.000
_cell.angle_alpha   90.00
_cell.angle_beta   90.00
_cell.angle_gamma   90.00
#
_symmetry.space_group_name_H-M   'P 1'
#
loop_
_entity.id
_entity.type
_entity.pdbx_description
1 polymer ?
#
loop_
_entity_poly.entity_id
_entity_poly.type
_entity_poly.pdbx_seq_one_letter_code
_entity_poly.pdbx_strand_id
1 'polypeptide(L)'
;MADKLWKKFERYVGKYIFDGSKRNMGSGSVNSDDEGNPRTGDVIHPIYQIECKIYKKIAIFRWWEKLVKEAKQSGKIPILVMREKGNAKDILVTMHWEDFVEMRKA
;
A
#
# COMPACT_ATOMS: atom_id res chain seq x y z
N MET A 1 -5.13 -24.22 -10.39
CA MET A 1 -4.70 -23.01 -11.12
C MET A 1 -3.79 -22.20 -10.21
N ALA A 2 -2.65 -21.75 -10.71
CA ALA A 2 -1.79 -20.84 -9.94
C ALA A 2 -2.49 -19.49 -9.71
N ASP A 3 -2.29 -18.90 -8.53
CA ASP A 3 -2.87 -17.60 -8.23
C ASP A 3 -2.41 -16.52 -9.20
N LYS A 4 -3.37 -15.69 -9.63
CA LYS A 4 -3.07 -14.44 -10.34
C LYS A 4 -2.17 -13.57 -9.45
N LEU A 5 -1.27 -12.81 -10.07
CA LEU A 5 -0.27 -11.98 -9.38
C LEU A 5 -0.89 -11.04 -8.33
N TRP A 6 -1.97 -10.34 -8.70
CA TRP A 6 -2.69 -9.46 -7.78
C TRP A 6 -3.24 -10.21 -6.57
N LYS A 7 -3.71 -11.45 -6.75
CA LYS A 7 -4.21 -12.25 -5.64
C LYS A 7 -3.12 -12.62 -4.65
N LYS A 8 -1.94 -12.98 -5.18
CA LYS A 8 -0.76 -13.26 -4.33
C LYS A 8 -0.34 -12.02 -3.54
N PHE A 9 -0.38 -10.86 -4.18
CA PHE A 9 -0.01 -9.60 -3.54
C PHE A 9 -0.95 -9.24 -2.38
N GLU A 10 -2.28 -9.30 -2.56
CA GLU A 10 -3.23 -9.04 -1.46
C GLU A 10 -3.07 -10.04 -0.31
N ARG A 11 -2.76 -11.31 -0.59
CA ARG A 11 -2.45 -12.30 0.46
C ARG A 11 -1.18 -11.92 1.22
N TYR A 12 -0.15 -11.45 0.51
CA TYR A 12 1.08 -11.00 1.13
C TYR A 12 0.82 -9.80 2.05
N VAL A 13 0.11 -8.79 1.54
CA VAL A 13 -0.27 -7.60 2.33
C VAL A 13 -1.07 -7.98 3.58
N GLY A 14 -2.12 -8.80 3.39
CA GLY A 14 -2.96 -9.24 4.49
C GLY A 14 -2.25 -10.13 5.51
N LYS A 15 -1.10 -10.71 5.19
CA LYS A 15 -0.35 -11.58 6.11
C LYS A 15 0.82 -10.87 6.79
N TYR A 16 1.47 -9.92 6.12
CA TYR A 16 2.80 -9.45 6.53
C TYR A 16 2.92 -7.94 6.72
N ILE A 17 1.98 -7.14 6.19
CA ILE A 17 2.13 -5.69 6.22
C ILE A 17 1.43 -5.09 7.44
N PHE A 18 0.16 -5.40 7.69
CA PHE A 18 -0.56 -4.83 8.84
C PHE A 18 -1.02 -5.94 9.80
N ASP A 19 -0.79 -5.76 11.09
CA ASP A 19 -1.24 -6.69 12.13
C ASP A 19 -2.78 -6.76 12.15
N GLY A 20 -3.33 -7.94 12.37
CA GLY A 20 -4.79 -8.13 12.35
C GLY A 20 -5.43 -8.02 10.96
N SER A 21 -4.63 -7.88 9.90
CA SER A 21 -5.14 -7.95 8.53
C SER A 21 -5.47 -9.36 8.08
N LYS A 22 -6.40 -9.44 7.13
CA LYS A 22 -6.64 -10.64 6.32
C LYS A 22 -7.13 -10.24 4.94
N ARG A 23 -6.76 -10.99 3.91
CA ARG A 23 -7.25 -10.74 2.54
C ARG A 23 -8.79 -10.75 2.52
N ASN A 24 -9.41 -9.80 1.82
CA ASN A 24 -10.84 -9.84 1.56
C ASN A 24 -11.19 -10.90 0.50
N MET A 25 -12.04 -11.87 0.86
CA MET A 25 -12.56 -12.84 -0.10
C MET A 25 -13.61 -12.15 -0.98
N GLY A 26 -13.50 -12.31 -2.30
CA GLY A 26 -14.37 -11.58 -3.24
C GLY A 26 -13.94 -10.13 -3.51
N SER A 27 -12.71 -9.74 -3.13
CA SER A 27 -12.14 -8.44 -3.53
C SER A 27 -12.24 -8.22 -5.05
N GLY A 28 -12.64 -7.01 -5.45
CA GLY A 28 -12.97 -6.65 -6.83
C GLY A 28 -14.45 -6.81 -7.24
N SER A 29 -15.31 -7.26 -6.33
CA SER A 29 -16.78 -7.31 -6.45
C SER A 29 -17.45 -6.84 -5.15
N VAL A 30 -18.73 -6.47 -5.20
CA VAL A 30 -19.49 -6.15 -3.97
C VAL A 30 -19.64 -7.44 -3.16
N ASN A 31 -19.11 -7.44 -1.94
CA ASN A 31 -19.30 -8.51 -0.97
C ASN A 31 -19.76 -7.91 0.36
N SER A 32 -20.42 -8.73 1.19
CA SER A 32 -20.88 -8.34 2.52
C SER A 32 -20.18 -9.17 3.59
N ASP A 33 -20.14 -8.64 4.82
CA ASP A 33 -19.82 -9.45 5.99
C ASP A 33 -21.03 -10.27 6.47
N ASP A 34 -20.84 -11.00 7.58
CA ASP A 34 -21.86 -11.90 8.13
C ASP A 34 -23.08 -11.13 8.70
N GLU A 35 -22.96 -9.81 8.90
CA GLU A 35 -24.03 -8.91 9.33
C GLU A 35 -24.71 -8.22 8.14
N GLY A 36 -24.26 -8.50 6.91
CA GLY A 36 -24.80 -7.91 5.68
C GLY A 36 -24.21 -6.54 5.34
N ASN A 37 -23.27 -6.02 6.12
CA ASN A 37 -22.64 -4.73 5.85
C ASN A 37 -21.70 -4.82 4.64
N PRO A 38 -21.60 -3.77 3.80
CA PRO A 38 -20.66 -3.76 2.69
C PRO A 38 -19.21 -3.93 3.17
N ARG A 39 -18.51 -4.92 2.61
CA ARG A 39 -17.10 -5.15 2.88
C ARG A 39 -16.25 -4.60 1.75
N THR A 40 -15.72 -3.39 1.95
CA THR A 40 -14.90 -2.67 0.97
C THR A 40 -13.41 -3.01 1.07
N GLY A 41 -12.67 -2.81 -0.02
CA GLY A 41 -11.21 -2.95 -0.06
C GLY A 41 -10.70 -4.37 -0.27
N ASP A 42 -9.41 -4.45 -0.55
CA ASP A 42 -8.74 -5.69 -0.93
C ASP A 42 -8.24 -6.49 0.28
N VAL A 43 -7.98 -5.80 1.39
CA VAL A 43 -7.56 -6.38 2.67
C VAL A 43 -8.43 -5.83 3.79
N ILE A 44 -8.98 -6.72 4.61
CA ILE A 44 -9.78 -6.41 5.79
C ILE A 44 -8.82 -6.04 6.93
N HIS A 45 -9.06 -4.92 7.58
CA HIS A 45 -8.34 -4.49 8.77
C HIS A 45 -9.30 -3.71 9.70
N PRO A 46 -9.17 -3.79 11.04
CA PRO A 46 -10.11 -3.14 11.95
C PRO A 46 -10.14 -1.60 11.87
N ILE A 47 -9.05 -0.99 11.38
CA ILE A 47 -8.85 0.48 11.39
C ILE A 47 -8.64 1.05 9.98
N TYR A 48 -8.16 0.24 9.03
CA TYR A 48 -7.64 0.75 7.76
C TYR A 48 -8.45 0.23 6.59
N GLN A 49 -8.79 1.13 5.66
CA GLN A 49 -9.26 0.76 4.33
C GLN A 49 -8.05 0.51 3.44
N ILE A 50 -7.78 -0.74 3.09
CA ILE A 50 -6.57 -1.12 2.34
C ILE A 50 -6.94 -1.53 0.91
N GLU A 51 -6.38 -0.81 -0.05
CA GLU A 51 -6.48 -1.08 -1.49
C GLU A 51 -5.10 -1.47 -2.03
N CYS A 52 -5.03 -2.59 -2.74
CA CYS A 52 -3.80 -3.14 -3.31
C CYS A 52 -3.76 -2.85 -4.81
N LYS A 53 -2.80 -2.04 -5.25
CA LYS A 53 -2.59 -1.76 -6.68
C LYS A 53 -1.33 -2.43 -7.19
N ILE A 54 -1.49 -3.23 -8.25
CA ILE A 54 -0.37 -3.81 -9.00
C ILE A 54 -0.57 -3.58 -10.50
N TYR A 55 0.37 -2.87 -11.10
CA TYR A 55 0.35 -2.56 -12.53
C TYR A 55 1.74 -2.72 -13.12
N LYS A 56 1.81 -2.93 -14.44
CA LYS A 56 3.08 -3.04 -15.17
C LYS A 56 3.93 -1.77 -15.05
N LYS A 57 3.30 -0.60 -14.96
CA LYS A 57 3.96 0.70 -14.83
C LYS A 57 3.10 1.61 -13.95
N ILE A 58 3.68 2.14 -12.87
CA ILE A 58 3.09 3.15 -12.01
C ILE A 58 4.12 4.28 -11.88
N ALA A 59 3.72 5.52 -12.17
CA ALA A 59 4.64 6.66 -12.28
C ALA A 59 5.48 6.89 -11.01
N ILE A 60 4.87 6.71 -9.83
CA ILE A 60 5.51 6.91 -8.53
C ILE A 60 6.80 6.09 -8.37
N PHE A 61 6.84 4.85 -8.88
CA PHE A 61 8.02 4.00 -8.75
C PHE A 61 9.22 4.54 -9.55
N ARG A 62 9.00 5.33 -10.60
CA ARG A 62 10.09 5.96 -11.37
C ARG A 62 10.70 7.15 -10.63
N TRP A 63 9.86 7.95 -9.98
CA TRP A 63 10.35 9.02 -9.10
C TRP A 63 11.08 8.43 -7.89
N TRP A 64 10.53 7.35 -7.34
CA TRP A 64 11.10 6.60 -6.23
C TRP A 64 12.50 6.04 -6.54
N GLU A 65 12.68 5.36 -7.68
CA GLU A 65 13.98 4.82 -8.11
C GLU A 65 15.11 5.87 -8.13
N LYS A 66 14.78 7.12 -8.52
CA LYS A 66 15.74 8.23 -8.50
C LYS A 66 16.04 8.67 -7.06
N LEU A 67 15.00 8.90 -6.27
CA LEU A 67 15.13 9.35 -4.88
C LEU A 67 15.95 8.37 -4.03
N VAL A 68 15.72 7.06 -4.16
CA VAL A 68 16.47 6.03 -3.41
C VAL A 68 17.97 6.11 -3.69
N LYS A 69 18.37 6.38 -4.95
CA LYS A 69 19.79 6.52 -5.31
C LYS A 69 20.42 7.74 -4.65
N GLU A 70 19.75 8.89 -4.68
CA GLU A 70 20.20 10.14 -4.07
C GLU A 70 20.24 10.04 -2.53
N ALA A 71 19.24 9.39 -1.93
CA ALA A 71 19.16 9.14 -0.50
C ALA A 71 20.31 8.23 -0.02
N LYS A 72 20.60 7.15 -0.77
CA LYS A 72 21.72 6.26 -0.48
C LYS A 72 23.07 6.99 -0.51
N GLN A 73 23.29 7.87 -1.50
CA GLN A 73 24.51 8.67 -1.60
C GLN A 73 24.67 9.66 -0.43
N SER A 74 23.55 10.14 0.11
CA SER A 74 23.54 11.09 1.22
C SER A 74 23.38 10.43 2.60
N GLY A 75 23.31 9.10 2.67
CA GLY A 75 23.11 8.36 3.93
C GLY A 75 21.76 8.64 4.59
N LYS A 76 20.72 8.99 3.83
CA LYS A 76 19.40 9.36 4.33
C LYS A 76 18.34 8.31 4.00
N ILE A 77 17.26 8.29 4.77
CA ILE A 77 16.05 7.52 4.46
C ILE A 77 15.26 8.27 3.36
N PRO A 78 14.91 7.62 2.24
CA PRO A 78 14.12 8.25 1.18
C PRO A 78 12.66 8.43 1.64
N ILE A 79 12.12 9.64 1.50
CA ILE A 79 10.70 9.93 1.69
C ILE A 79 10.23 10.78 0.51
N LEU A 80 9.25 10.28 -0.25
CA LEU A 80 8.66 10.98 -1.37
C LEU A 80 7.36 11.65 -0.92
N VAL A 81 7.34 12.98 -0.91
CA VAL A 81 6.15 13.78 -0.56
C VAL A 81 5.60 14.41 -1.83
N MET A 82 4.31 14.17 -2.12
CA MET A 82 3.69 14.57 -3.37
C MET A 82 2.33 15.22 -3.14
N ARG A 83 1.95 16.09 -4.06
CA ARG A 83 0.59 16.63 -4.22
C ARG A 83 0.35 16.95 -5.69
N GLU A 84 -0.91 17.03 -6.10
CA GLU A 84 -1.25 17.46 -7.46
C GLU A 84 -1.19 18.98 -7.60
N LYS A 85 -0.82 19.45 -8.79
CA LYS A 85 -0.86 20.88 -9.11
C LYS A 85 -2.31 21.35 -9.13
N GLY A 86 -2.65 22.28 -8.24
CA GLY A 86 -4.02 22.78 -8.08
C GLY A 86 -4.80 22.09 -6.96
N ASN A 87 -4.28 21.01 -6.38
CA ASN A 87 -4.80 20.43 -5.15
C ASN A 87 -3.91 20.85 -3.97
N ALA A 88 -4.41 21.81 -3.18
CA ALA A 88 -3.68 22.28 -2.00
C ALA A 88 -3.99 21.50 -0.73
N LYS A 89 -4.98 20.59 -0.76
CA LYS A 89 -5.48 19.91 0.43
C LYS A 89 -4.77 18.57 0.68
N ASP A 90 -4.53 17.82 -0.38
CA ASP A 90 -4.00 16.47 -0.26
C ASP A 90 -2.47 16.45 -0.37
N ILE A 91 -1.82 15.86 0.62
CA ILE A 91 -0.39 15.57 0.63
C ILE A 91 -0.24 14.08 0.86
N LEU A 92 0.36 13.39 -0.11
CA LEU A 92 0.68 11.98 0.00
C LEU A 92 2.15 11.82 0.34
N VAL A 93 2.42 11.07 1.40
CA VAL A 93 3.76 10.66 1.81
C VAL A 93 3.94 9.20 1.41
N THR A 94 5.03 8.89 0.74
CA THR A 94 5.38 7.54 0.32
C THR A 94 6.80 7.23 0.75
N MET A 95 6.95 6.04 1.34
CA MET A 95 8.24 5.45 1.70
C MET A 95 8.17 3.93 1.55
N HIS A 96 9.31 3.23 1.61
CA HIS A 96 9.26 1.78 1.75
C HIS A 96 8.60 1.41 3.07
N TRP A 97 7.85 0.30 3.04
CA TRP A 97 7.17 -0.20 4.22
C TRP A 97 8.17 -0.55 5.34
N GLU A 98 9.29 -1.14 4.97
CA GLU A 98 10.37 -1.51 5.89
C GLU A 98 10.93 -0.28 6.61
N ASP A 99 11.21 0.79 5.86
CA ASP A 99 11.66 2.07 6.42
C ASP A 99 10.61 2.66 7.39
N PHE A 100 9.32 2.52 7.07
CA PHE A 100 8.23 2.97 7.95
C PHE A 100 8.18 2.16 9.25
N VAL A 101 8.35 0.83 9.17
CA VAL A 101 8.40 -0.04 10.34
C VAL A 101 9.59 0.27 11.23
N GLU A 102 10.76 0.56 10.65
CA GLU A 102 11.93 1.01 11.41
C GLU A 102 11.69 2.36 12.06
N MET A 103 11.15 3.33 11.32
CA MET A 103 10.83 4.67 11.83
C MET A 103 9.86 4.63 13.02
N ARG A 104 8.90 3.71 13.04
CA ARG A 104 7.97 3.53 14.16
C ARG A 104 8.61 2.98 15.45
N LYS A 105 9.81 2.40 15.36
CA LYS A 105 10.53 1.82 16.49
C LYS A 105 11.54 2.80 17.11
N ALA A 106 11.95 3.82 16.36
CA ALA A 106 12.85 4.89 16.79
C ALA A 106 12.12 5.91 17.66
#